data_AF-A0A258JPD7-F1
#
_entry.id   AF-A0A258JPD7-F1
#
_cell.length_a   1.000
_cell.length_b   1.000
_cell.length_c   1.000
_cell.angle_alpha   90.00
_cell.angle_beta   90.00
_cell.angle_gamma   90.00
#
_symmetry.space_group_name_H-M   'P 1'
#
loop_
_entity.id
_entity.type
_entity.pdbx_description
1 polymer ?
#
loop_
_entity_poly.entity_id
_entity_poly.type
_entity_poly.pdbx_seq_one_letter_code
_entity_poly.pdbx_strand_id
1 'polypeptide(L)'
;MPDNDAFARLPLLPANRAPAAPILPWPDGKRGALFLSVDVDAESAWTSKDPARYTELVTMSFGGFEARVGVPKMLELFDQLEMKATVFITGWSVEAHPATAEAILKA
;
A
#
# COMPACT_ATOMS: atom_id res chain seq x y z
N MET A 1 8.09 44.00 21.39
CA MET A 1 8.42 42.95 20.41
C MET A 1 7.34 41.89 20.50
N PRO A 2 6.87 41.29 19.40
CA PRO A 2 5.97 40.14 19.52
C PRO A 2 6.71 39.04 20.28
N ASP A 3 6.05 38.41 21.25
CA ASP A 3 6.57 37.24 21.97
C ASP A 3 7.01 36.18 20.97
N ASN A 4 8.33 36.11 20.73
CA ASN A 4 8.94 35.19 19.80
C ASN A 4 9.23 33.86 20.50
N ASP A 5 8.26 33.33 21.22
CA ASP A 5 8.36 32.01 21.83
C ASP A 5 7.77 30.96 20.89
N ALA A 6 8.32 30.91 19.67
CA ALA A 6 7.99 29.89 18.67
C ALA A 6 8.21 28.47 19.19
N PHE A 7 8.98 28.32 20.28
CA PHE A 7 9.31 27.06 20.92
C PHE A 7 8.30 26.65 22.00
N ALA A 8 7.53 27.57 22.59
CA ALA A 8 6.48 27.26 23.58
C ALA A 8 5.40 26.29 23.08
N ARG A 9 5.17 26.24 21.76
CA ARG A 9 4.15 25.36 21.16
C ARG A 9 4.69 24.02 20.70
N LEU A 10 6.00 23.80 20.77
CA LEU A 10 6.57 22.53 20.35
C LEU A 10 6.23 21.45 21.39
N PRO A 11 5.61 20.34 20.99
CA PRO A 11 5.39 19.22 21.90
C PRO A 11 6.76 18.66 22.31
N LEU A 12 7.14 18.88 23.57
CA LEU A 12 8.40 18.41 24.15
C LEU A 12 8.40 16.91 24.48
N LEU A 13 7.25 16.25 24.30
CA LEU A 13 7.07 14.84 24.59
C LEU A 13 6.56 14.12 23.34
N PRO A 14 7.01 12.88 23.12
CA PRO A 14 6.48 12.08 22.03
C PRO A 14 4.98 11.84 22.23
N ALA A 15 4.23 11.91 21.13
CA ALA A 15 2.80 11.62 21.12
C ALA A 15 2.51 10.17 21.56
N ASN A 16 3.42 9.25 21.25
CA ASN A 16 3.37 7.87 21.72
C ASN A 16 4.27 7.71 22.95
N ARG A 17 3.64 7.34 24.09
CA ARG A 17 4.31 7.05 25.36
C ARG A 17 4.30 5.55 25.71
N ALA A 18 3.99 4.70 24.74
CA ALA A 18 3.97 3.26 24.95
C ALA A 18 5.35 2.76 25.41
N PRO A 19 5.39 1.75 26.30
CA PRO A 19 6.63 1.10 26.69
C PRO A 19 7.25 0.37 25.50
N ALA A 20 8.48 -0.12 25.68
CA ALA A 20 9.11 -0.99 24.69
C ALA A 20 8.20 -2.19 24.38
N ALA A 21 8.11 -2.54 23.10
CA ALA A 21 7.28 -3.66 22.66
C ALA A 21 7.74 -4.96 23.36
N PRO A 22 6.79 -5.82 23.77
CA PRO A 22 7.15 -7.12 24.34
C PRO A 22 7.90 -7.96 23.31
N ILE A 23 8.78 -8.84 23.78
CA ILE A 23 9.44 -9.81 22.90
C ILE A 23 8.40 -10.87 22.52
N LEU A 24 8.03 -10.87 21.24
CA LEU A 24 7.20 -11.90 20.63
C LEU A 24 8.10 -12.83 19.82
N PRO A 25 8.33 -14.09 20.25
CA PRO A 25 9.16 -15.01 19.50
C PRO A 25 8.48 -15.35 18.16
N TRP A 26 9.27 -15.46 17.10
CA TRP A 26 8.77 -15.95 15.82
C TRP A 26 8.40 -17.43 15.92
N PRO A 27 7.37 -17.90 15.19
CA PRO A 27 7.00 -19.30 15.16
C PRO A 27 8.12 -20.17 14.57
N ASP A 28 8.05 -21.48 14.83
CA ASP A 28 8.90 -22.50 14.22
C ASP A 28 10.42 -22.25 14.35
N GLY A 29 10.84 -21.61 15.45
CA GLY A 29 12.26 -21.33 15.72
C GLY A 29 12.90 -20.33 14.74
N LYS A 30 12.10 -19.59 13.97
CA LYS A 30 12.61 -18.57 13.06
C LYS A 30 13.20 -17.39 13.82
N ARG A 31 14.05 -16.61 13.16
CA ARG A 31 14.75 -15.44 13.73
C ARG A 31 14.29 -14.11 13.16
N GLY A 32 13.37 -14.15 12.20
CA GLY A 32 12.85 -13.00 11.49
C GLY A 32 11.69 -13.40 10.60
N ALA A 33 10.94 -12.42 10.14
CA ALA A 33 9.88 -12.57 9.16
C ALA A 33 10.15 -11.65 7.97
N LEU A 34 9.75 -12.10 6.77
CA LEU A 34 9.62 -11.25 5.60
C LEU A 34 8.12 -11.04 5.36
N PHE A 35 7.71 -9.78 5.31
CA PHE A 35 6.37 -9.42 4.88
C PHE A 35 6.45 -8.87 3.47
N LEU A 36 6.05 -9.68 2.49
CA LEU A 36 5.91 -9.24 1.11
C LEU A 36 4.49 -8.75 0.89
N SER A 37 4.35 -7.47 0.53
CA SER A 37 3.08 -6.89 0.16
C SER A 37 3.16 -6.10 -1.14
N VAL A 38 2.01 -5.99 -1.79
CA VAL A 38 1.81 -5.14 -2.97
C VAL A 38 0.53 -4.34 -2.81
N ASP A 39 0.57 -3.09 -3.25
CA ASP A 39 -0.59 -2.21 -3.24
C ASP A 39 -1.13 -2.14 -4.67
N VAL A 40 -2.45 -2.28 -4.83
CA VAL A 40 -3.16 -2.24 -6.11
C VAL A 40 -4.15 -1.07 -6.05
N ASP A 41 -3.62 0.11 -6.35
CA ASP A 41 -4.35 1.38 -6.27
C ASP A 41 -4.91 1.80 -7.63
N ALA A 42 -4.33 1.33 -8.74
CA ALA A 42 -4.71 1.69 -10.10
C ALA A 42 -4.91 3.21 -10.27
N GLU A 43 -5.91 3.64 -11.02
CA GLU A 43 -6.22 5.07 -11.21
C GLU A 43 -6.63 5.80 -9.91
N SER A 44 -7.04 5.07 -8.87
CA SER A 44 -7.44 5.65 -7.58
C SER A 44 -6.27 6.31 -6.83
N ALA A 45 -5.02 5.94 -7.16
CA ALA A 45 -3.82 6.58 -6.62
C ALA A 45 -3.79 8.11 -6.87
N TRP A 46 -4.36 8.56 -7.99
CA TRP A 46 -4.43 9.97 -8.36
C TRP A 46 -5.82 10.56 -8.12
N THR A 47 -6.87 9.83 -8.50
CA THR A 47 -8.24 10.36 -8.50
C THR A 47 -8.85 10.45 -7.09
N SER A 48 -8.34 9.70 -6.10
CA SER A 48 -8.78 9.80 -4.71
C SER A 48 -8.45 11.15 -4.07
N LYS A 49 -7.36 11.80 -4.49
CA LYS A 49 -6.94 13.12 -4.00
C LYS A 49 -7.59 14.25 -4.78
N ASP A 50 -7.72 14.08 -6.09
CA ASP A 50 -8.34 15.05 -6.99
C ASP A 50 -9.03 14.32 -8.18
N PRO A 51 -10.37 14.25 -8.18
CA PRO A 51 -11.12 13.60 -9.26
C PRO A 51 -10.90 14.21 -10.65
N ALA A 52 -10.49 15.49 -10.75
CA ALA A 52 -10.27 16.14 -12.05
C ALA A 52 -9.14 15.50 -12.85
N ARG A 53 -8.21 14.80 -12.17
CA ARG A 53 -7.08 14.08 -12.78
C ARG A 53 -7.51 12.94 -13.70
N TYR A 54 -8.77 12.50 -13.65
CA TYR A 54 -9.29 11.48 -14.56
C TYR A 54 -9.16 11.88 -16.04
N THR A 55 -9.13 13.17 -16.34
CA THR A 55 -8.95 13.67 -17.72
C THR A 55 -7.49 13.65 -18.19
N GLU A 56 -6.53 13.40 -17.29
CA GLU A 56 -5.11 13.33 -17.62
C GLU A 56 -4.77 11.96 -18.24
N LEU A 57 -4.88 11.86 -19.57
CA LEU A 57 -4.74 10.58 -20.30
C LEU A 57 -3.42 9.85 -20.00
N VAL A 58 -2.31 10.58 -19.87
CA VAL A 58 -1.01 9.98 -19.54
C VAL A 58 -1.02 9.39 -18.13
N THR A 59 -1.57 10.11 -17.16
CA THR A 59 -1.69 9.65 -15.77
C THR A 59 -2.61 8.43 -15.67
N MET A 60 -3.75 8.45 -16.34
CA MET A 60 -4.68 7.30 -16.36
C MET A 60 -4.08 6.09 -17.08
N SER A 61 -3.23 6.30 -18.09
CA SER A 61 -2.49 5.19 -18.71
C SER A 61 -1.54 4.48 -17.73
N PHE A 62 -0.89 5.23 -16.83
CA PHE A 62 -0.08 4.64 -15.75
C PHE A 62 -0.95 3.84 -14.78
N GLY A 63 -2.07 4.38 -14.31
CA GLY A 63 -2.98 3.64 -13.42
C GLY A 63 -3.53 2.37 -14.05
N GLY A 64 -4.00 2.47 -15.29
CA GLY A 64 -4.50 1.32 -16.02
C GLY A 64 -3.42 0.30 -16.42
N PHE A 65 -2.13 0.58 -16.20
CA PHE A 65 -1.07 -0.42 -16.41
C PHE A 65 -1.13 -1.54 -15.37
N GLU A 66 -1.51 -1.24 -14.12
CA GLU A 66 -1.57 -2.24 -13.05
C GLU A 66 -2.50 -3.39 -13.43
N ALA A 67 -3.75 -3.10 -13.80
CA ALA A 67 -4.72 -4.13 -14.17
C ALA A 67 -4.33 -4.87 -15.46
N ARG A 68 -3.78 -4.17 -16.46
CA ARG A 68 -3.47 -4.74 -17.78
C ARG A 68 -2.19 -5.57 -17.82
N VAL A 69 -1.19 -5.21 -17.03
CA VAL A 69 0.17 -5.77 -17.14
C VAL A 69 0.79 -6.05 -15.78
N GLY A 70 0.77 -5.07 -14.86
CA GLY A 70 1.50 -5.14 -13.59
C GLY A 70 1.07 -6.33 -12.73
N VAL A 71 -0.21 -6.39 -12.35
CA VAL A 71 -0.75 -7.44 -11.49
C VAL A 71 -0.59 -8.83 -12.11
N PRO A 72 -0.98 -9.08 -13.38
CA PRO A 72 -0.77 -10.39 -14.00
C PRO A 72 0.69 -10.86 -13.95
N LYS A 73 1.65 -9.96 -14.18
CA LYS A 73 3.09 -10.29 -14.15
C LYS A 73 3.60 -10.54 -12.75
N MET A 74 3.10 -9.81 -11.75
CA MET A 74 3.46 -10.07 -10.35
C MET A 74 2.93 -11.43 -9.88
N LEU A 75 1.67 -11.77 -10.20
CA LEU A 75 1.09 -13.07 -9.86
C LEU A 75 1.86 -14.22 -10.51
N GLU A 76 2.24 -14.09 -11.80
CA GLU A 76 3.11 -15.05 -12.49
C GLU A 76 4.46 -15.23 -11.76
N LEU A 77 5.08 -14.13 -11.35
CA LEU A 77 6.36 -14.18 -10.64
C LEU A 77 6.24 -14.82 -9.25
N PHE A 78 5.18 -14.50 -8.50
CA PHE A 78 4.96 -15.07 -7.18
C PHE A 78 4.72 -16.57 -7.23
N ASP A 79 3.96 -17.03 -8.24
CA ASP A 79 3.75 -18.46 -8.50
C ASP A 79 5.08 -19.16 -8.85
N GLN A 80 5.87 -18.59 -9.77
CA GLN A 80 7.19 -19.14 -10.15
C GLN A 80 8.18 -19.25 -8.97
N LEU A 81 8.09 -18.34 -8.01
CA LEU A 81 8.96 -18.32 -6.83
C LEU A 81 8.34 -19.02 -5.61
N GLU A 82 7.15 -19.61 -5.76
CA GLU A 82 6.37 -20.21 -4.66
C GLU A 82 6.22 -19.25 -3.46
N MET A 83 6.07 -17.95 -3.73
CA MET A 83 6.00 -16.89 -2.73
C MET A 83 4.55 -16.48 -2.44
N LYS A 84 4.24 -16.36 -1.14
CA LYS A 84 2.99 -15.74 -0.69
C LYS A 84 3.18 -14.25 -0.47
N ALA A 85 2.23 -13.46 -0.95
CA ALA A 85 2.19 -12.02 -0.74
C ALA A 85 0.82 -11.59 -0.18
N THR A 86 0.79 -10.47 0.53
CA THR A 86 -0.45 -9.79 0.92
C THR A 86 -0.75 -8.67 -0.06
N VAL A 87 -1.94 -8.68 -0.66
CA VAL A 87 -2.37 -7.62 -1.58
C VAL A 87 -3.27 -6.63 -0.88
N PHE A 88 -2.87 -5.37 -0.81
CA PHE A 88 -3.72 -4.27 -0.39
C PHE A 88 -4.36 -3.65 -1.63
N ILE A 89 -5.64 -3.94 -1.85
CA ILE A 89 -6.40 -3.45 -3.01
C ILE A 89 -7.48 -2.47 -2.54
N THR A 90 -7.61 -1.33 -3.21
CA THR A 90 -8.66 -0.36 -2.87
C THR A 90 -10.04 -0.87 -3.29
N GLY A 91 -11.09 -0.43 -2.59
CA GLY A 91 -12.47 -0.76 -2.98
C GLY A 91 -12.81 -0.29 -4.40
N TRP A 92 -12.28 0.88 -4.79
CA TRP A 92 -12.44 1.39 -6.15
C TRP A 92 -11.78 0.47 -7.20
N SER A 93 -10.55 -0.01 -6.94
CA SER A 93 -9.85 -0.92 -7.85
C SER A 93 -10.61 -2.24 -8.02
N VAL A 94 -11.24 -2.75 -6.95
CA VAL A 94 -12.08 -3.95 -7.02
C VAL A 94 -13.30 -3.73 -7.93
N GLU A 95 -13.98 -2.59 -7.80
CA GLU A 95 -15.16 -2.27 -8.60
C GLU A 95 -14.82 -1.96 -10.06
N ALA A 96 -13.73 -1.22 -10.30
CA ALA A 96 -13.30 -0.82 -11.64
C ALA A 96 -12.63 -1.96 -12.43
N HIS A 97 -11.90 -2.84 -11.74
CA HIS A 97 -11.12 -3.94 -12.33
C HIS A 97 -11.44 -5.30 -11.65
N PRO A 98 -12.69 -5.78 -11.69
CA PRO A 98 -13.10 -6.98 -10.95
C PRO A 98 -12.33 -8.24 -11.36
N ALA A 99 -12.00 -8.39 -12.65
CA ALA A 99 -11.19 -9.50 -13.13
C ALA A 99 -9.79 -9.54 -12.51
N THR A 100 -9.20 -8.37 -12.22
CA THR A 100 -7.91 -8.27 -11.51
C THR A 100 -8.06 -8.73 -10.06
N ALA A 101 -9.12 -8.33 -9.37
CA ALA A 101 -9.40 -8.76 -8.00
C ALA A 101 -9.66 -10.29 -7.92
N GLU A 102 -10.43 -10.84 -8.86
CA GLU A 102 -10.66 -12.29 -8.97
C GLU A 102 -9.38 -13.08 -9.23
N ALA A 103 -8.49 -12.55 -10.09
CA ALA A 103 -7.19 -13.16 -10.34
C ALA A 103 -6.30 -13.18 -9.08
N ILE A 104 -6.28 -12.08 -8.32
CA ILE A 104 -5.57 -12.00 -7.03
C ILE A 104 -6.14 -13.01 -6.03
N LEU A 105 -7.48 -13.13 -5.94
CA LEU A 105 -8.14 -14.06 -5.01
C LEU A 105 -7.83 -15.54 -5.34
N LYS A 106 -7.64 -15.85 -6.62
CA LYS A 106 -7.40 -17.22 -7.10
C LYS A 106 -5.94 -17.67 -6.93
N ALA A 107 -4.99 -16.75 -7.00
CA ALA A 107 -3.56 -17.02 -6.89
C ALA A 107 -3.16 -17.41 -5.45
#